data_AF-A0A060S4X9-F1
#
_entry.id   AF-A0A060S4X9-F1
#
_cell.length_a   1.000
_cell.length_b   1.000
_cell.length_c   1.000
_cell.angle_alpha   90.00
_cell.angle_beta   90.00
_cell.angle_gamma   90.00
#
_symmetry.space_group_name_H-M   'P 1'
#
loop_
_entity.id
_entity.type
_entity.pdbx_description
1 polymer ?
#
loop_
_entity_poly.entity_id
_entity_poly.type
_entity_poly.pdbx_seq_one_letter_code
_entity_poly.pdbx_strand_id
1 'polypeptide(L)'
;MLSQPGLRTFHANEFLRTDESFEFADFTVAPLTCYRQTVEDYRRHRYSIPDSALLCFVVVQSQVQQSLETLEVPSEIVPVDLLAQFCWPRLKRVSLRGENWDYHKLLVDILAQMPALEELVLTLAHRVGSDLVRLCPPDWAGSDLPWPQLKALVVTHPARDDPLYARLPSSLCRLTLRCWPRHYLYPDSTIRDFGWDSPVLSFFDMANILRQCPSNHLDTLEIEFVGDQADIELFRLISRAFPNLSSLTVFRYRPVGVVETPENAIGEALRPLSRLKYLYLHLDYPDAPDLLEAHLLPTNVVREQHARIRRIFEQSATRITHSLGSSLTIVSFLLRGPSLNDWYPFRVERTSDGRVVSVRSDPLALIRCGLTDSDDQAPMIQVTGAT
;
A
#
# COMPACT_ATOMS: atom_id res chain seq x y z
N MET A 1 -30.61 -9.70 -10.20
CA MET A 1 -29.52 -8.94 -10.84
C MET A 1 -28.35 -9.84 -11.22
N LEU A 2 -27.79 -10.58 -10.26
CA LEU A 2 -26.66 -11.50 -10.49
C LEU A 2 -26.92 -12.63 -11.51
N SER A 3 -28.18 -12.97 -11.78
CA SER A 3 -28.58 -13.97 -12.78
C SER A 3 -28.66 -13.45 -14.22
N GLN A 4 -28.36 -12.17 -14.48
CA GLN A 4 -28.39 -11.61 -15.83
C GLN A 4 -27.26 -12.22 -16.69
N PRO A 5 -27.54 -12.94 -17.79
CA PRO A 5 -26.51 -13.70 -18.53
C PRO A 5 -25.34 -12.85 -19.09
N GLY A 6 -25.61 -11.58 -19.38
CA GLY A 6 -24.62 -10.62 -19.87
C GLY A 6 -23.79 -9.95 -18.77
N LEU A 7 -24.11 -10.16 -17.49
CA LEU A 7 -23.36 -9.57 -16.39
C LEU A 7 -21.97 -10.20 -16.32
N ARG A 8 -20.95 -9.33 -16.26
CA ARG A 8 -19.53 -9.72 -16.13
C ARG A 8 -18.87 -9.11 -14.92
N THR A 9 -19.41 -8.00 -14.44
CA THR A 9 -18.83 -7.22 -13.36
C THR A 9 -19.92 -6.95 -12.33
N PHE A 10 -19.64 -7.30 -11.09
CA PHE A 10 -20.49 -6.99 -9.95
C PHE A 10 -19.74 -6.13 -8.96
N HIS A 11 -20.24 -4.91 -8.72
CA HIS A 11 -19.66 -3.96 -7.77
C HIS A 11 -20.71 -3.60 -6.71
N ALA A 12 -20.34 -3.74 -5.43
CA ALA A 12 -21.14 -3.31 -4.29
C ALA A 12 -20.31 -2.33 -3.43
N ASN A 13 -20.86 -1.15 -3.14
CA ASN A 13 -20.15 -0.06 -2.44
C ASN A 13 -20.54 0.08 -0.96
N GLU A 14 -21.40 -0.80 -0.45
CA GLU A 14 -21.86 -0.79 0.92
C GLU A 14 -22.18 -2.22 1.35
N PHE A 15 -22.49 -2.39 2.64
CA PHE A 15 -22.95 -3.68 3.13
C PHE A 15 -24.21 -4.10 2.38
N LEU A 16 -24.17 -5.33 1.86
CA LEU A 16 -25.37 -6.04 1.47
C LEU A 16 -25.94 -6.65 2.76
N ARG A 17 -26.34 -5.77 3.68
CA ARG A 17 -26.94 -6.15 4.96
C ARG A 17 -28.23 -6.90 4.67
N THR A 18 -28.34 -8.06 5.28
CA THR A 18 -29.56 -8.85 5.24
C THR A 18 -29.98 -9.08 6.69
N ASP A 19 -30.82 -8.19 7.22
CA ASP A 19 -31.50 -8.41 8.51
C ASP A 19 -32.49 -9.59 8.44
N GLU A 20 -32.79 -10.06 7.24
CA GLU A 20 -33.62 -11.23 6.97
C GLU A 20 -32.74 -12.39 6.51
N SER A 21 -33.05 -13.60 6.99
CA SER A 21 -32.47 -14.84 6.48
C SER A 21 -32.72 -14.91 4.97
N PHE A 22 -31.72 -14.57 4.15
CA PHE A 22 -31.81 -14.73 2.71
C PHE A 22 -31.90 -16.22 2.41
N GLU A 23 -33.10 -16.68 2.05
CA GLU A 23 -33.23 -17.83 1.18
C GLU A 23 -32.66 -17.40 -0.16
N PHE A 24 -31.41 -17.80 -0.46
CA PHE A 24 -30.90 -17.70 -1.82
C PHE A 24 -31.84 -18.53 -2.69
N ALA A 25 -32.78 -17.87 -3.36
CA ALA A 25 -33.57 -18.50 -4.40
C ALA A 25 -32.60 -19.22 -5.36
N ASP A 26 -32.96 -20.41 -5.84
CA ASP A 26 -32.17 -21.18 -6.80
C ASP A 26 -31.99 -20.36 -8.09
N PHE A 27 -30.96 -19.53 -8.15
CA PHE A 27 -30.59 -18.78 -9.34
C PHE A 27 -29.11 -18.98 -9.66
N THR A 28 -28.85 -19.20 -10.94
CA THR A 28 -27.50 -19.31 -11.47
C THR A 28 -26.90 -17.92 -11.61
N VAL A 29 -25.76 -17.67 -10.97
CA VAL A 29 -25.02 -16.41 -11.13
C VAL A 29 -24.40 -16.36 -12.53
N ALA A 30 -24.35 -15.19 -13.16
CA ALA A 30 -23.65 -15.00 -14.42
C ALA A 30 -22.15 -15.35 -14.31
N PRO A 31 -21.43 -15.69 -15.40
CA PRO A 31 -20.00 -15.92 -15.36
C PRO A 31 -19.25 -14.60 -15.18
N LEU A 32 -19.14 -14.16 -13.92
CA LEU A 32 -18.50 -12.91 -13.54
C LEU A 32 -16.99 -13.00 -13.80
N THR A 33 -16.45 -12.00 -14.49
CA THR A 33 -15.00 -11.78 -14.60
C THR A 33 -14.49 -10.88 -13.48
N CYS A 34 -15.35 -10.10 -12.83
CA CYS A 34 -14.99 -9.23 -11.72
C CYS A 34 -16.05 -9.25 -10.63
N TYR A 35 -15.62 -9.51 -9.39
CA TYR A 35 -16.40 -9.29 -8.18
C TYR A 35 -15.66 -8.28 -7.30
N ARG A 36 -16.33 -7.16 -7.02
CA ARG A 36 -15.83 -6.12 -6.12
C ARG A 36 -16.86 -5.80 -5.06
N GLN A 37 -16.44 -5.87 -3.81
CA GLN A 37 -17.18 -5.35 -2.67
C GLN A 37 -16.24 -4.46 -1.88
N THR A 38 -16.60 -3.18 -1.75
CA THR A 38 -15.82 -2.20 -1.01
C THR A 38 -16.67 -1.67 0.14
N VAL A 39 -16.02 -1.43 1.28
CA VAL A 39 -16.64 -0.79 2.44
C VAL A 39 -15.76 0.36 2.90
N GLU A 40 -16.29 1.15 3.83
CA GLU A 40 -15.48 2.11 4.57
C GLU A 40 -14.38 1.43 5.37
N ASP A 41 -13.16 1.96 5.25
CA ASP A 41 -11.97 1.43 5.93
C ASP A 41 -12.05 1.57 7.45
N TYR A 42 -12.54 2.72 7.93
CA TYR A 42 -12.53 3.11 9.33
C TYR A 42 -13.91 2.95 9.97
N ARG A 43 -14.18 1.77 10.53
CA ARG A 43 -15.52 1.44 11.07
C ARG A 43 -15.44 0.74 12.42
N ARG A 44 -16.37 1.11 13.30
CA ARG A 44 -16.45 0.58 14.67
C ARG A 44 -17.07 -0.81 14.74
N HIS A 45 -17.98 -1.11 13.83
CA HIS A 45 -18.67 -2.40 13.79
C HIS A 45 -17.86 -3.37 12.92
N ARG A 46 -17.41 -4.45 13.55
CA ARG A 46 -16.75 -5.57 12.85
C ARG A 46 -17.79 -6.34 12.03
N TYR A 47 -17.31 -6.99 10.96
CA TYR A 47 -18.14 -7.84 10.15
C TYR A 47 -18.76 -8.99 10.93
N SER A 48 -19.95 -9.38 10.48
CA SER A 48 -20.64 -10.58 10.92
C SER A 48 -20.60 -11.65 9.82
N ILE A 49 -20.66 -12.93 10.19
CA ILE A 49 -20.72 -14.05 9.23
C ILE A 49 -21.83 -13.87 8.18
N PRO A 50 -23.05 -13.39 8.52
CA PRO A 50 -24.09 -13.06 7.54
C PRO A 50 -23.65 -12.12 6.41
N ASP A 51 -22.71 -11.20 6.66
CA ASP A 51 -22.22 -10.25 5.66
C ASP A 51 -21.44 -10.94 4.52
N SER A 52 -20.98 -12.18 4.74
CA SER A 52 -20.30 -13.00 3.72
C SER A 52 -21.24 -13.89 2.92
N ALA A 53 -22.52 -14.01 3.29
CA ALA A 53 -23.42 -15.01 2.74
C ALA A 53 -23.55 -14.93 1.22
N LEU A 54 -23.68 -13.72 0.66
CA LEU A 54 -23.75 -13.54 -0.79
C LEU A 54 -22.45 -13.97 -1.47
N LEU A 55 -21.30 -13.57 -0.92
CA LEU A 55 -20.02 -13.93 -1.48
C LEU A 55 -19.82 -15.44 -1.45
N CYS A 56 -20.16 -16.10 -0.33
CA CYS A 56 -20.20 -17.56 -0.23
C CYS A 56 -21.04 -18.18 -1.35
N PHE A 57 -22.27 -17.69 -1.55
CA PHE A 57 -23.16 -18.18 -2.61
C PHE A 57 -22.58 -17.97 -4.01
N VAL A 58 -21.91 -16.84 -4.26
CA VAL A 58 -21.31 -16.52 -5.56
C VAL A 58 -20.09 -17.39 -5.85
N VAL A 59 -19.19 -17.61 -4.88
CA VAL A 59 -17.93 -18.33 -5.12
C VAL A 59 -18.10 -19.83 -5.30
N VAL A 60 -19.21 -20.43 -4.84
CA VAL A 60 -19.51 -21.85 -5.08
C VAL A 60 -20.03 -22.13 -6.49
N GLN A 61 -20.33 -21.10 -7.27
CA GLN A 61 -20.89 -21.25 -8.62
C GLN A 61 -19.80 -21.60 -9.63
N SER A 62 -19.94 -22.74 -10.31
CA SER A 62 -18.92 -23.25 -11.24
C SER A 62 -18.60 -22.27 -12.37
N GLN A 63 -19.61 -21.61 -12.94
CA GLN A 63 -19.38 -20.60 -13.99
C GLN A 63 -18.59 -19.39 -13.49
N VAL A 64 -18.71 -19.01 -12.21
CA VAL A 64 -17.90 -17.95 -11.59
C VAL A 64 -16.47 -18.44 -11.38
N GLN A 65 -16.28 -19.62 -10.81
CA GLN A 65 -14.96 -20.23 -10.60
C GLN A 65 -14.13 -20.29 -11.88
N GLN A 66 -14.76 -20.60 -13.02
CA GLN A 66 -14.11 -20.72 -14.32
C GLN A 66 -13.89 -19.40 -15.05
N SER A 67 -14.53 -18.31 -14.61
CA SER A 67 -14.50 -17.02 -15.33
C SER A 67 -13.92 -15.85 -14.54
N LEU A 68 -13.88 -15.93 -13.21
CA LEU A 68 -13.45 -14.83 -12.35
C LEU A 68 -11.98 -14.49 -12.60
N GLU A 69 -11.72 -13.23 -12.92
CA GLU A 69 -10.38 -12.68 -13.15
C GLU A 69 -9.94 -11.72 -12.04
N THR A 70 -10.89 -11.09 -11.35
CA THR A 70 -10.63 -10.15 -10.25
C THR A 70 -11.57 -10.39 -9.08
N LEU A 71 -10.98 -10.55 -7.90
CA LEU A 71 -11.67 -10.59 -6.61
C LEU A 71 -11.13 -9.48 -5.73
N GLU A 72 -11.99 -8.51 -5.40
CA GLU A 72 -11.68 -7.43 -4.48
C GLU A 72 -12.75 -7.36 -3.42
N VAL A 73 -12.38 -7.70 -2.20
CA VAL A 73 -13.36 -7.84 -1.11
C VAL A 73 -12.74 -7.39 0.19
N PRO A 74 -13.59 -7.00 1.15
CA PRO A 74 -13.13 -6.82 2.50
C PRO A 74 -12.59 -8.14 3.01
N SER A 75 -11.53 -8.01 3.78
CA SER A 75 -10.76 -9.12 4.26
C SER A 75 -11.71 -10.03 5.06
N GLU A 76 -12.29 -9.54 6.13
CA GLU A 76 -13.07 -10.30 7.11
C GLU A 76 -14.34 -11.00 6.59
N ILE A 77 -14.78 -10.77 5.34
CA ILE A 77 -15.89 -11.50 4.73
C ILE A 77 -15.45 -12.54 3.68
N VAL A 78 -14.16 -12.65 3.33
CA VAL A 78 -13.77 -13.60 2.29
C VAL A 78 -13.96 -15.03 2.80
N PRO A 79 -14.64 -15.90 2.05
CA PRO A 79 -14.81 -17.30 2.42
C PRO A 79 -13.55 -18.09 2.07
N VAL A 80 -12.50 -17.93 2.87
CA VAL A 80 -11.18 -18.55 2.63
C VAL A 80 -11.27 -20.05 2.44
N ASP A 81 -12.11 -20.75 3.21
CA ASP A 81 -12.27 -22.19 3.07
C ASP A 81 -12.81 -22.60 1.70
N LEU A 82 -13.75 -21.82 1.16
CA LEU A 82 -14.29 -22.05 -0.18
C LEU A 82 -13.26 -21.68 -1.24
N LEU A 83 -12.52 -20.58 -1.06
CA LEU A 83 -11.44 -20.21 -2.00
C LEU A 83 -10.36 -21.30 -2.07
N ALA A 84 -10.01 -21.92 -0.95
CA ALA A 84 -9.06 -23.03 -0.89
C ALA A 84 -9.60 -24.33 -1.50
N GLN A 85 -10.92 -24.50 -1.56
CA GLN A 85 -11.56 -25.73 -2.04
C GLN A 85 -11.66 -25.81 -3.57
N PHE A 86 -11.77 -24.67 -4.25
CA PHE A 86 -12.02 -24.60 -5.69
C PHE A 86 -10.81 -24.07 -6.45
N CYS A 87 -10.64 -24.54 -7.69
CA CYS A 87 -9.63 -24.00 -8.59
C CYS A 87 -10.13 -22.73 -9.29
N TRP A 88 -9.27 -21.73 -9.36
CA TRP A 88 -9.53 -20.41 -9.94
C TRP A 88 -8.59 -20.14 -11.14
N PRO A 89 -8.76 -20.87 -12.26
CA PRO A 89 -7.77 -20.90 -13.34
C PRO A 89 -7.56 -19.56 -14.05
N ARG A 90 -8.49 -18.61 -13.90
CA ARG A 90 -8.42 -17.28 -14.55
C ARG A 90 -8.22 -16.13 -13.58
N LEU A 91 -8.17 -16.40 -12.27
CA LEU A 91 -8.11 -15.35 -11.26
C LEU A 91 -6.70 -14.73 -11.27
N LYS A 92 -6.64 -13.49 -11.75
CA LYS A 92 -5.40 -12.73 -11.94
C LYS A 92 -5.14 -11.74 -10.81
N ARG A 93 -6.19 -11.19 -10.21
CA ARG A 93 -6.08 -10.18 -9.15
C ARG A 93 -6.88 -10.58 -7.93
N VAL A 94 -6.21 -10.61 -6.78
CA VAL A 94 -6.85 -10.75 -5.46
C VAL A 94 -6.48 -9.55 -4.61
N SER A 95 -7.49 -8.87 -4.07
CA SER A 95 -7.34 -7.73 -3.19
C SER A 95 -8.19 -7.92 -1.94
N LEU A 96 -7.52 -8.06 -0.80
CA LEU A 96 -8.12 -8.19 0.52
C LEU A 96 -7.77 -6.95 1.34
N ARG A 97 -8.79 -6.23 1.81
CA ARG A 97 -8.61 -4.98 2.57
C ARG A 97 -9.47 -4.98 3.82
N GLY A 98 -8.94 -4.58 4.97
CA GLY A 98 -9.67 -4.61 6.24
C GLY A 98 -8.77 -5.02 7.39
N GLU A 99 -9.30 -5.61 8.45
CA GLU A 99 -8.47 -6.10 9.56
C GLU A 99 -7.59 -7.30 9.15
N ASN A 100 -6.58 -7.62 9.96
CA ASN A 100 -5.89 -8.92 9.94
C ASN A 100 -6.72 -9.98 10.72
N TRP A 101 -6.74 -11.22 10.23
CA TRP A 101 -7.63 -12.28 10.70
C TRP A 101 -6.80 -13.48 11.13
N ASP A 102 -7.33 -14.20 12.10
CA ASP A 102 -6.72 -15.41 12.64
C ASP A 102 -7.19 -16.61 11.81
N TYR A 103 -6.38 -17.01 10.82
CA TYR A 103 -6.66 -18.20 10.02
C TYR A 103 -5.83 -19.39 10.44
N HIS A 104 -6.49 -20.54 10.54
CA HIS A 104 -5.83 -21.82 10.72
C HIS A 104 -5.18 -22.36 9.43
N LYS A 105 -5.51 -21.78 8.26
CA LYS A 105 -4.98 -22.18 6.94
C LYS A 105 -3.92 -21.21 6.45
N LEU A 106 -2.90 -21.74 5.77
CA LEU A 106 -1.82 -20.97 5.20
C LEU A 106 -2.29 -20.23 3.95
N LEU A 107 -2.07 -18.91 3.88
CA LEU A 107 -2.50 -18.10 2.74
C LEU A 107 -1.90 -18.60 1.42
N VAL A 108 -0.66 -19.08 1.44
CA VAL A 108 -0.01 -19.71 0.28
C VAL A 108 -0.79 -20.90 -0.27
N ASP A 109 -1.45 -21.72 0.57
CA ASP A 109 -2.21 -22.88 0.12
C ASP A 109 -3.53 -22.48 -0.55
N ILE A 110 -4.16 -21.42 -0.04
CA ILE A 110 -5.38 -20.84 -0.64
C ILE A 110 -5.05 -20.26 -2.02
N LEU A 111 -3.99 -19.46 -2.08
CA LEU A 111 -3.54 -18.80 -3.30
C LEU A 111 -2.96 -19.80 -4.32
N ALA A 112 -2.56 -21.01 -3.90
CA ALA A 112 -2.15 -22.08 -4.81
C ALA A 112 -3.26 -22.53 -5.77
N GLN A 113 -4.52 -22.25 -5.43
CA GLN A 113 -5.66 -22.49 -6.31
C GLN A 113 -5.77 -21.48 -7.46
N MET A 114 -4.88 -20.49 -7.54
CA MET A 114 -4.95 -19.34 -8.43
C MET A 114 -3.69 -19.28 -9.33
N PRO A 115 -3.49 -20.24 -10.25
CA PRO A 115 -2.23 -20.36 -11.00
C PRO A 115 -1.97 -19.18 -11.96
N ALA A 116 -3.01 -18.41 -12.30
CA ALA A 116 -2.92 -17.23 -13.16
C ALA A 116 -2.75 -15.92 -12.38
N LEU A 117 -2.48 -15.97 -11.07
CA LEU A 117 -2.37 -14.78 -10.23
C LEU A 117 -1.20 -13.89 -10.69
N GLU A 118 -1.55 -12.66 -11.06
CA GLU A 118 -0.64 -11.60 -11.48
C GLU A 118 -0.51 -10.49 -10.43
N GLU A 119 -1.52 -10.29 -9.58
CA GLU A 119 -1.52 -9.24 -8.58
C GLU A 119 -2.17 -9.69 -7.27
N LEU A 120 -1.41 -9.53 -6.18
CA LEU A 120 -1.87 -9.81 -4.83
C LEU A 120 -1.76 -8.55 -3.98
N VAL A 121 -2.90 -8.11 -3.44
CA VAL A 121 -3.00 -6.93 -2.60
C VAL A 121 -3.56 -7.30 -1.25
N LEU A 122 -2.72 -7.27 -0.22
CA LEU A 122 -3.09 -7.51 1.17
C LEU A 122 -2.93 -6.20 1.93
N THR A 123 -4.04 -5.48 2.10
CA THR A 123 -4.11 -4.22 2.83
C THR A 123 -4.82 -4.46 4.16
N LEU A 124 -4.12 -5.13 5.07
CA LEU A 124 -4.64 -5.62 6.34
C LEU A 124 -4.17 -4.74 7.51
N ALA A 125 -5.07 -4.32 8.40
CA ALA A 125 -4.73 -3.62 9.63
C ALA A 125 -4.16 -4.57 10.65
N HIS A 126 -3.09 -4.15 11.34
CA HIS A 126 -2.53 -4.93 12.42
C HIS A 126 -3.33 -4.73 13.70
N ARG A 127 -3.76 -5.83 14.32
CA ARG A 127 -4.48 -5.80 15.59
C ARG A 127 -3.51 -5.82 16.76
N VAL A 128 -3.74 -4.96 17.75
CA VAL A 128 -2.90 -4.92 18.96
C VAL A 128 -2.79 -6.30 19.59
N GLY A 129 -1.54 -6.77 19.78
CA GLY A 129 -1.23 -8.05 20.39
C GLY A 129 -1.40 -9.27 19.48
N SER A 130 -1.58 -9.07 18.18
CA SER A 130 -1.53 -10.15 17.19
C SER A 130 -0.13 -10.34 16.61
N ASP A 131 0.14 -11.51 16.04
CA ASP A 131 1.36 -11.72 15.27
C ASP A 131 1.24 -11.11 13.86
N LEU A 132 2.39 -10.77 13.26
CA LEU A 132 2.45 -10.37 11.86
C LEU A 132 2.07 -11.53 10.95
N VAL A 133 1.30 -11.24 9.89
CA VAL A 133 0.95 -12.23 8.89
C VAL A 133 2.19 -12.67 8.13
N ARG A 134 2.38 -13.98 8.06
CA ARG A 134 3.32 -14.62 7.12
C ARG A 134 2.52 -15.28 6.02
N LEU A 135 2.80 -14.94 4.76
CA LEU A 135 2.17 -15.60 3.62
C LEU A 135 2.74 -17.01 3.44
N CYS A 136 4.04 -17.15 3.64
CA CYS A 136 4.72 -18.42 3.70
C CYS A 136 5.24 -18.62 5.14
N PRO A 137 4.71 -19.56 5.93
CA PRO A 137 5.31 -19.82 7.24
C PRO A 137 6.69 -20.51 7.07
N PRO A 138 7.58 -20.44 8.07
CA PRO A 138 8.94 -20.99 7.99
C PRO A 138 9.02 -22.49 7.69
N ASP A 139 7.99 -23.24 8.07
CA ASP A 139 7.84 -24.68 7.89
C ASP A 139 7.19 -25.08 6.55
N TRP A 140 6.85 -24.10 5.69
CA TRP A 140 6.25 -24.39 4.40
C TRP A 140 7.24 -25.11 3.46
N ALA A 141 6.92 -26.37 3.16
CA ALA A 141 7.76 -27.32 2.42
C ALA A 141 7.80 -27.09 0.89
N GLY A 142 7.07 -26.11 0.36
CA GLY A 142 7.07 -25.82 -1.08
C GLY A 142 8.42 -25.32 -1.58
N SER A 143 8.92 -25.84 -2.71
CA SER A 143 10.16 -25.36 -3.33
C SER A 143 9.98 -23.99 -3.98
N ASP A 144 8.84 -23.77 -4.64
CA ASP A 144 8.55 -22.61 -5.47
C ASP A 144 7.15 -22.04 -5.15
N LEU A 145 6.99 -20.72 -5.31
CA LEU A 145 5.69 -20.08 -5.14
C LEU A 145 4.71 -20.56 -6.23
N PRO A 146 3.42 -20.79 -5.88
CA PRO A 146 2.47 -21.36 -6.83
C PRO A 146 1.93 -20.32 -7.85
N TRP A 147 2.39 -19.06 -7.77
CA TRP A 147 2.02 -17.95 -8.66
C TRP A 147 3.21 -17.43 -9.47
N PRO A 148 3.74 -18.20 -10.44
CA PRO A 148 4.92 -17.81 -11.20
C PRO A 148 4.73 -16.55 -12.06
N GLN A 149 3.47 -16.13 -12.29
CA GLN A 149 3.12 -14.95 -13.09
C GLN A 149 2.90 -13.68 -12.26
N LEU A 150 3.18 -13.70 -10.96
CA LEU A 150 2.96 -12.55 -10.08
C LEU A 150 3.82 -11.34 -10.50
N LYS A 151 3.15 -10.26 -10.90
CA LYS A 151 3.74 -8.98 -11.34
C LYS A 151 3.72 -7.93 -10.24
N ALA A 152 2.70 -7.95 -9.38
CA ALA A 152 2.51 -6.95 -8.32
C ALA A 152 2.17 -7.60 -6.97
N LEU A 153 2.89 -7.18 -5.93
CA LEU A 153 2.67 -7.60 -4.56
C LEU A 153 2.58 -6.39 -3.63
N VAL A 154 1.47 -6.28 -2.89
CA VAL A 154 1.27 -5.32 -1.81
C VAL A 154 1.06 -6.10 -0.53
N VAL A 155 1.93 -5.90 0.46
CA VAL A 155 1.83 -6.49 1.80
C VAL A 155 1.91 -5.38 2.83
N THR A 156 0.91 -5.32 3.70
CA THR A 156 0.94 -4.45 4.87
C THR A 156 1.50 -5.19 6.08
N HIS A 157 2.26 -4.45 6.91
CA HIS A 157 2.93 -4.98 8.11
C HIS A 157 3.78 -6.23 7.82
N PRO A 158 4.73 -6.13 6.87
CA PRO A 158 5.51 -7.27 6.40
C PRO A 158 6.35 -7.91 7.52
N ALA A 159 6.25 -9.22 7.69
CA ALA A 159 7.07 -9.98 8.62
C ALA A 159 8.50 -10.16 8.09
N ARG A 160 9.52 -9.76 8.86
CA ARG A 160 10.93 -9.80 8.43
C ARG A 160 11.48 -11.20 8.10
N ASP A 161 10.86 -12.23 8.66
CA ASP A 161 11.30 -13.62 8.61
C ASP A 161 10.43 -14.47 7.67
N ASP A 162 9.55 -13.85 6.88
CA ASP A 162 8.74 -14.53 5.89
C ASP A 162 9.61 -15.01 4.71
N PRO A 163 9.76 -16.34 4.48
CA PRO A 163 10.52 -16.89 3.37
C PRO A 163 9.97 -16.50 1.99
N LEU A 164 8.75 -15.95 1.91
CA LEU A 164 8.15 -15.40 0.69
C LEU A 164 9.14 -14.54 -0.09
N TYR A 165 9.83 -13.62 0.59
CA TYR A 165 10.66 -12.61 -0.06
C TYR A 165 11.85 -13.21 -0.82
N ALA A 166 12.40 -14.33 -0.33
CA ALA A 166 13.47 -15.06 -0.99
C ALA A 166 12.98 -15.85 -2.23
N ARG A 167 11.67 -16.08 -2.34
CA ARG A 167 11.04 -16.92 -3.37
C ARG A 167 10.22 -16.14 -4.39
N LEU A 168 10.19 -14.80 -4.30
CA LEU A 168 9.42 -13.96 -5.22
C LEU A 168 9.80 -14.25 -6.68
N PRO A 169 8.83 -14.36 -7.60
CA PRO A 169 9.12 -14.73 -8.97
C PRO A 169 9.82 -13.59 -9.73
N SER A 170 10.59 -13.96 -10.74
CA SER A 170 11.31 -12.99 -11.59
C SER A 170 10.41 -12.09 -12.43
N SER A 171 9.12 -12.44 -12.57
CA SER A 171 8.06 -11.65 -13.21
C SER A 171 7.62 -10.45 -12.37
N LEU A 172 7.98 -10.39 -11.08
CA LEU A 172 7.58 -9.31 -10.18
C LEU A 172 8.23 -7.98 -10.59
N CYS A 173 7.40 -7.02 -10.98
CA CYS A 173 7.82 -5.66 -11.34
C CYS A 173 7.41 -4.60 -10.31
N ARG A 174 6.43 -4.88 -9.44
CA ARG A 174 5.95 -3.97 -8.41
C ARG A 174 5.92 -4.62 -7.03
N LEU A 175 6.54 -3.96 -6.06
CA LEU A 175 6.58 -4.40 -4.66
C LEU A 175 6.25 -3.23 -3.73
N THR A 176 5.25 -3.41 -2.88
CA THR A 176 4.84 -2.43 -1.86
C THR A 176 4.85 -3.10 -0.49
N LEU A 177 5.71 -2.60 0.39
CA LEU A 177 5.91 -3.07 1.76
C LEU A 177 5.68 -1.92 2.72
N ARG A 178 4.45 -1.82 3.25
CA ARG A 178 4.00 -0.62 3.97
C ARG A 178 3.21 -0.93 5.24
N CYS A 179 2.83 0.07 6.00
CA CYS A 179 1.80 -0.07 7.04
C CYS A 179 0.43 0.30 6.48
N TRP A 180 -0.61 -0.33 7.04
CA TRP A 180 -1.99 0.15 6.85
C TRP A 180 -2.81 0.01 8.15
N PRO A 181 -3.53 1.06 8.58
CA PRO A 181 -3.37 2.45 8.15
C PRO A 181 -1.90 2.93 8.22
N ARG A 182 -1.59 4.04 7.55
CA ARG A 182 -0.23 4.60 7.54
C ARG A 182 0.22 4.96 8.95
N HIS A 183 1.49 4.75 9.27
CA HIS A 183 1.99 5.03 10.62
C HIS A 183 1.85 6.50 11.01
N TYR A 184 1.98 7.44 10.07
CA TYR A 184 1.76 8.87 10.35
C TYR A 184 0.33 9.22 10.81
N LEU A 185 -0.63 8.29 10.69
CA LEU A 185 -2.00 8.44 11.20
C LEU A 185 -2.14 7.96 12.65
N TYR A 186 -1.18 7.22 13.22
CA TYR A 186 -1.27 6.65 14.58
C TYR A 186 -1.10 7.61 15.75
N PRO A 187 -0.58 8.84 15.59
CA PRO A 187 -0.76 9.86 16.61
C PRO A 187 -2.25 10.07 16.93
N ASP A 188 -3.15 9.89 15.95
CA ASP A 188 -4.60 10.00 16.14
C ASP A 188 -5.17 8.91 17.06
N SER A 189 -5.84 9.32 18.14
CA SER A 189 -6.53 8.43 19.07
C SER A 189 -7.57 7.54 18.38
N THR A 190 -8.14 8.00 17.26
CA THR A 190 -9.18 7.28 16.52
C THR A 190 -8.69 5.94 15.99
N ILE A 191 -7.42 5.84 15.57
CA ILE A 191 -6.86 4.57 15.08
C ILE A 191 -6.71 3.55 16.23
N ARG A 192 -6.33 4.03 17.42
CA ARG A 192 -6.23 3.17 18.61
C ARG A 192 -7.61 2.71 19.08
N ASP A 193 -8.65 3.51 18.90
CA ASP A 193 -10.03 3.14 19.22
C ASP A 193 -10.54 1.95 18.38
N PHE A 194 -9.99 1.73 17.18
CA PHE A 194 -10.26 0.52 16.38
C PHE A 194 -9.50 -0.72 16.89
N GLY A 195 -8.60 -0.57 17.86
CA GLY A 195 -7.77 -1.65 18.39
C GLY A 195 -6.62 -2.05 17.46
N TRP A 196 -6.17 -1.11 16.62
CA TRP A 196 -5.06 -1.32 15.70
C TRP A 196 -3.75 -0.72 16.20
N ASP A 197 -2.62 -1.33 15.83
CA ASP A 197 -1.28 -0.73 15.96
C ASP A 197 -0.57 -0.69 14.60
N SER A 198 0.61 -0.07 14.57
CA SER A 198 1.45 0.04 13.37
C SER A 198 2.89 -0.34 13.72
N PRO A 199 3.23 -1.63 13.64
CA PRO A 199 4.56 -2.14 13.92
C PRO A 199 5.46 -1.85 12.70
N VAL A 200 5.89 -0.60 12.57
CA VAL A 200 6.77 -0.18 11.47
C VAL A 200 8.12 -0.87 11.63
N LEU A 201 8.64 -1.42 10.53
CA LEU A 201 9.95 -2.05 10.52
C LEU A 201 11.07 -1.04 10.79
N SER A 202 12.12 -1.51 11.48
CA SER A 202 13.40 -0.80 11.49
C SER A 202 14.02 -0.79 10.09
N PHE A 203 14.94 0.14 9.83
CA PHE A 203 15.74 0.12 8.60
C PHE A 203 16.46 -1.23 8.39
N PHE A 204 16.90 -1.87 9.49
CA PHE A 204 17.62 -3.15 9.45
C PHE A 204 16.72 -4.29 9.00
N ASP A 205 15.51 -4.37 9.56
CA ASP A 205 14.54 -5.40 9.19
C ASP A 205 14.07 -5.22 7.75
N MET A 206 13.80 -3.98 7.32
CA MET A 206 13.47 -3.67 5.93
C MET A 206 14.63 -4.05 4.99
N ALA A 207 15.88 -3.72 5.36
CA ALA A 207 17.05 -4.10 4.58
C ALA A 207 17.19 -5.64 4.45
N ASN A 208 16.86 -6.40 5.49
CA ASN A 208 16.89 -7.85 5.45
C ASN A 208 15.86 -8.42 4.49
N ILE A 209 14.65 -7.85 4.44
CA ILE A 209 13.65 -8.23 3.44
C ILE A 209 14.18 -7.93 2.03
N LEU A 210 14.63 -6.70 1.77
CA LEU A 210 15.05 -6.30 0.41
C LEU A 210 16.28 -7.07 -0.10
N ARG A 211 17.19 -7.51 0.78
CA ARG A 211 18.34 -8.36 0.41
C ARG A 211 17.92 -9.75 -0.09
N GLN A 212 16.77 -10.25 0.36
CA GLN A 212 16.28 -11.56 -0.02
C GLN A 212 15.58 -11.54 -1.38
N CYS A 213 15.04 -10.39 -1.79
CA CYS A 213 14.30 -10.25 -3.03
C CYS A 213 15.19 -10.52 -4.27
N PRO A 214 14.86 -11.52 -5.12
CA PRO A 214 15.68 -11.88 -6.28
C PRO A 214 15.42 -11.03 -7.55
N SER A 215 14.47 -10.07 -7.52
CA SER A 215 13.97 -9.43 -8.75
C SER A 215 14.83 -8.26 -9.21
N ASN A 216 15.59 -8.49 -10.29
CA ASN A 216 16.21 -7.41 -11.07
C ASN A 216 15.22 -6.66 -11.97
N HIS A 217 13.98 -7.15 -12.13
CA HIS A 217 12.96 -6.55 -13.01
C HIS A 217 12.06 -5.55 -12.29
N LEU A 218 12.27 -5.34 -10.98
CA LEU A 218 11.49 -4.40 -10.19
C LEU A 218 11.61 -2.98 -10.76
N ASP A 219 10.48 -2.41 -11.18
CA ASP A 219 10.37 -1.06 -11.72
C ASP A 219 9.71 -0.08 -10.74
N THR A 220 8.95 -0.61 -9.77
CA THR A 220 8.23 0.16 -8.76
C THR A 220 8.44 -0.46 -7.39
N LEU A 221 8.97 0.35 -6.47
CA LEU A 221 9.15 -0.03 -5.07
C LEU A 221 8.50 1.01 -4.16
N GLU A 222 7.73 0.54 -3.19
CA GLU A 222 7.27 1.34 -2.07
C GLU A 222 7.66 0.67 -0.76
N ILE A 223 8.27 1.44 0.15
CA ILE A 223 8.67 0.96 1.47
C ILE A 223 8.35 1.97 2.57
N GLU A 224 8.13 1.44 3.77
CA GLU A 224 7.89 2.20 4.99
C GLU A 224 8.77 1.66 6.13
N PHE A 225 9.54 2.54 6.80
CA PHE A 225 10.45 2.14 7.86
C PHE A 225 10.74 3.27 8.87
N VAL A 226 11.18 2.89 10.06
CA VAL A 226 11.77 3.81 11.05
C VAL A 226 13.25 3.96 10.72
N GLY A 227 13.64 5.19 10.40
CA GLY A 227 15.02 5.55 10.11
C GLY A 227 15.93 5.48 11.34
N ASP A 228 17.22 5.65 11.13
CA ASP A 228 18.23 5.82 12.18
C ASP A 228 19.44 6.58 11.63
N GLN A 229 20.60 6.52 12.28
CA GLN A 229 21.81 7.18 11.77
C GLN A 229 22.46 6.45 10.57
N ALA A 230 22.12 5.18 10.35
CA ALA A 230 22.69 4.31 9.33
C ALA A 230 21.72 4.01 8.17
N ASP A 231 20.48 4.49 8.24
CA ASP A 231 19.43 4.22 7.28
C ASP A 231 19.74 4.64 5.84
N ILE A 232 20.74 5.50 5.63
CA ILE A 232 21.23 5.81 4.29
C ILE A 232 21.75 4.56 3.55
N GLU A 233 22.22 3.56 4.28
CA GLU A 233 22.60 2.26 3.72
C GLU A 233 21.42 1.54 3.08
N LEU A 234 20.19 1.77 3.54
CA LEU A 234 18.99 1.23 2.90
C LEU A 234 18.79 1.82 1.50
N PHE A 235 18.99 3.13 1.33
CA PHE A 235 18.92 3.78 0.01
C PHE A 235 20.02 3.27 -0.94
N ARG A 236 21.23 3.04 -0.44
CA ARG A 236 22.33 2.42 -1.21
C ARG A 236 22.03 0.98 -1.58
N LEU A 237 21.42 0.22 -0.67
CA LEU A 237 20.96 -1.14 -0.94
C LEU A 237 19.91 -1.14 -2.05
N ILE A 238 18.91 -0.25 -1.99
CA ILE A 238 17.86 -0.14 -3.02
C ILE A 238 18.48 0.12 -4.39
N SER A 239 19.39 1.10 -4.49
CA SER A 239 20.01 1.44 -5.78
C SER A 239 20.85 0.31 -6.38
N ARG A 240 21.47 -0.52 -5.53
CA ARG A 240 22.23 -1.70 -5.95
C ARG A 240 21.34 -2.90 -6.29
N ALA A 241 20.33 -3.17 -5.46
CA ALA A 241 19.48 -4.36 -5.58
C ALA A 241 18.44 -4.22 -6.70
N PHE A 242 17.95 -3.00 -6.95
CA PHE A 242 16.89 -2.74 -7.91
C PHE A 242 17.30 -1.64 -8.91
N PRO A 243 18.32 -1.87 -9.74
CA PRO A 243 18.88 -0.85 -10.64
C PRO A 243 17.88 -0.37 -11.72
N ASN A 244 16.79 -1.11 -11.95
CA ASN A 244 15.79 -0.83 -12.97
C ASN A 244 14.60 0.01 -12.47
N LEU A 245 14.62 0.46 -11.22
CA LEU A 245 13.53 1.26 -10.65
C LEU A 245 13.26 2.51 -11.49
N SER A 246 11.99 2.69 -11.82
CA SER A 246 11.42 3.87 -12.47
C SER A 246 10.60 4.72 -11.51
N SER A 247 10.05 4.11 -10.46
CA SER A 247 9.29 4.76 -9.41
C SER A 247 9.74 4.24 -8.04
N LEU A 248 10.01 5.15 -7.11
CA LEU A 248 10.37 4.83 -5.73
C LEU A 248 9.53 5.67 -4.77
N THR A 249 8.85 5.02 -3.84
CA THR A 249 8.10 5.66 -2.75
C THR A 249 8.70 5.25 -1.41
N VAL A 250 9.07 6.22 -0.58
CA VAL A 250 9.70 5.96 0.71
C VAL A 250 9.00 6.76 1.80
N PHE A 251 8.51 6.05 2.81
CA PHE A 251 8.07 6.59 4.09
C PHE A 251 9.14 6.30 5.14
N ARG A 252 9.91 7.32 5.48
CA ARG A 252 10.95 7.29 6.49
C ARG A 252 10.46 8.06 7.71
N TYR A 253 10.21 7.36 8.81
CA TYR A 253 9.89 7.98 10.09
C TYR A 253 11.15 8.31 10.87
N ARG A 254 11.15 9.48 11.50
CA ARG A 254 12.30 10.02 12.19
C ARG A 254 12.37 9.44 13.61
N PRO A 255 13.57 9.01 14.07
CA PRO A 255 13.76 8.69 15.47
C PRO A 255 13.48 9.89 16.37
N VAL A 256 12.98 9.62 17.57
CA VAL A 256 12.81 10.64 18.60
C VAL A 256 14.16 11.32 18.87
N GLY A 257 14.18 12.66 18.82
CA GLY A 257 15.35 13.48 19.13
C GLY A 257 16.30 13.76 17.96
N VAL A 258 16.08 13.19 16.78
CA VAL A 258 16.85 13.56 15.56
C VAL A 258 16.16 14.75 14.89
N VAL A 259 16.93 15.77 14.49
CA VAL A 259 16.39 17.00 13.87
C VAL A 259 16.74 17.09 12.38
N GLU A 260 17.86 16.50 11.96
CA GLU A 260 18.33 16.60 10.58
C GLU A 260 17.69 15.57 9.66
N THR A 261 17.42 16.00 8.42
CA THR A 261 16.93 15.14 7.34
C THR A 261 18.05 14.95 6.30
N PRO A 262 18.38 13.71 5.90
CA PRO A 262 19.59 13.45 5.10
C PRO A 262 19.38 13.66 3.58
N GLU A 263 18.86 14.80 3.14
CA GLU A 263 18.41 14.99 1.74
C GLU A 263 19.51 14.79 0.70
N ASN A 264 20.68 15.41 0.91
CA ASN A 264 21.82 15.27 0.00
C ASN A 264 22.31 13.82 -0.06
N ALA A 265 22.37 13.16 1.10
CA ALA A 265 22.82 11.78 1.18
C ALA A 265 21.86 10.84 0.45
N ILE A 266 20.54 11.06 0.57
CA ILE A 266 19.51 10.33 -0.18
C ILE A 266 19.73 10.49 -1.69
N GLY A 267 19.94 11.73 -2.15
CA GLY A 267 20.23 12.01 -3.56
C GLY A 267 21.46 11.24 -4.07
N GLU A 268 22.58 11.27 -3.34
CA GLU A 268 23.80 10.55 -3.73
C GLU A 268 23.62 9.03 -3.68
N ALA A 269 22.91 8.49 -2.68
CA ALA A 269 22.68 7.06 -2.53
C ALA A 269 21.81 6.48 -3.65
N LEU A 270 20.85 7.27 -4.15
CA LEU A 270 19.95 6.90 -5.25
C LEU A 270 20.49 7.28 -6.64
N ARG A 271 21.58 8.05 -6.72
CA ARG A 271 22.22 8.46 -7.98
C ARG A 271 22.47 7.33 -9.00
N PRO A 272 22.80 6.08 -8.60
CA PRO A 272 22.97 4.98 -9.56
C PRO A 272 21.69 4.59 -10.33
N LEU A 273 20.50 4.98 -9.84
CA LEU A 273 19.22 4.65 -10.46
C LEU A 273 18.95 5.51 -11.72
N SER A 274 19.64 5.18 -12.81
CA SER A 274 19.55 5.87 -14.10
C SER A 274 18.18 5.81 -14.79
N ARG A 275 17.24 5.02 -14.26
CA ARG A 275 15.87 4.88 -14.78
C ARG A 275 14.82 5.54 -13.87
N LEU A 276 15.21 6.03 -12.70
CA LEU A 276 14.28 6.60 -11.74
C LEU A 276 13.70 7.89 -12.29
N LYS A 277 12.38 7.90 -12.53
CA LYS A 277 11.61 9.04 -13.06
C LYS A 277 10.79 9.72 -11.97
N TYR A 278 10.24 8.93 -11.05
CA TYR A 278 9.32 9.39 -10.02
C TYR A 278 9.84 9.00 -8.64
N LEU A 279 9.97 9.99 -7.76
CA LEU A 279 10.41 9.80 -6.38
C LEU A 279 9.40 10.43 -5.43
N TYR A 280 8.82 9.62 -4.53
CA TYR A 280 7.85 10.05 -3.54
C TYR A 280 8.45 9.87 -2.15
N LEU A 281 8.46 10.94 -1.34
CA LEU A 281 9.14 10.95 -0.05
C LEU A 281 8.22 11.48 1.06
N HIS A 282 8.10 10.70 2.11
CA HIS A 282 7.72 11.17 3.43
C HIS A 282 8.95 11.04 4.33
N LEU A 283 9.54 12.17 4.76
CA LEU A 283 10.78 12.21 5.55
C LEU A 283 10.56 12.62 7.01
N ASP A 284 9.29 12.78 7.42
CA ASP A 284 8.89 13.11 8.80
C ASP A 284 9.64 14.33 9.39
N TYR A 285 9.57 15.45 8.66
CA TYR A 285 10.25 16.69 9.03
C TYR A 285 9.82 17.20 10.42
N PRO A 286 10.75 17.69 11.27
CA PRO A 286 10.41 18.28 12.57
C PRO A 286 9.44 19.46 12.49
N ASP A 287 9.50 20.21 11.39
CA ASP A 287 8.66 21.38 11.16
C ASP A 287 7.30 21.04 10.52
N ALA A 288 7.03 19.75 10.26
CA ALA A 288 5.74 19.34 9.72
C ALA A 288 4.65 19.58 10.78
N PRO A 289 3.50 20.18 10.40
CA PRO A 289 2.42 20.41 11.35
C PRO A 289 1.91 19.08 11.91
N ASP A 290 1.66 19.05 13.22
CA ASP A 290 0.92 17.96 13.83
C ASP A 290 -0.54 18.01 13.34
N LEU A 291 -1.00 16.89 12.80
CA LEU A 291 -2.36 16.77 12.28
C LEU A 291 -3.41 16.98 13.36
N LEU A 292 -3.13 16.53 14.59
CA LEU A 292 -4.08 16.63 15.70
C LEU A 292 -4.31 18.07 16.14
N GLU A 293 -3.26 18.87 16.13
CA GLU A 293 -3.35 20.29 16.49
C GLU A 293 -3.94 21.11 15.33
N ALA A 294 -3.70 20.73 14.08
CA ALA A 294 -4.12 21.50 12.90
C ALA A 294 -5.63 21.79 12.86
N HIS A 295 -6.48 20.89 13.34
CA HIS A 295 -7.93 21.10 13.40
C HIS A 295 -8.37 22.13 14.44
N LEU A 296 -7.55 22.36 15.47
CA LEU A 296 -7.83 23.30 16.56
C LEU A 296 -7.22 24.69 16.28
N LEU A 297 -6.38 24.81 15.26
CA LEU A 297 -5.68 26.04 14.93
C LEU A 297 -6.54 26.96 14.04
N PRO A 298 -6.45 28.28 14.24
CA PRO A 298 -7.04 29.25 13.34
C PRO A 298 -6.54 29.07 11.88
N THR A 299 -7.40 29.30 10.90
CA THR A 299 -7.11 29.09 9.46
C THR A 299 -5.84 29.80 8.99
N ASN A 300 -5.52 30.98 9.54
CA ASN A 300 -4.29 31.70 9.20
C ASN A 300 -3.03 30.97 9.69
N VAL A 301 -3.07 30.35 10.87
CA VAL A 301 -1.95 29.58 11.43
C VAL A 301 -1.69 28.33 10.59
N VAL A 302 -2.75 27.60 10.22
CA VAL A 302 -2.64 26.43 9.33
C VAL A 302 -2.04 26.82 7.98
N ARG A 303 -2.47 27.96 7.42
CA ARG A 303 -1.91 28.49 6.16
C ARG A 303 -0.42 28.83 6.29
N GLU A 304 -0.01 29.44 7.40
CA GLU A 304 1.40 29.76 7.67
C GLU A 304 2.26 28.50 7.82
N GLN A 305 1.76 27.48 8.54
CA GLN A 305 2.42 26.18 8.67
C GLN A 305 2.56 25.48 7.31
N HIS A 306 1.49 25.46 6.50
CA HIS A 306 1.52 24.92 5.14
C HIS A 306 2.50 25.68 4.23
N ALA A 307 2.58 27.00 4.35
CA ALA A 307 3.57 27.80 3.61
C ALA A 307 5.00 27.48 4.05
N ARG A 308 5.23 27.27 5.36
CA ARG A 308 6.54 26.88 5.90
C ARG A 308 6.98 25.52 5.40
N ILE A 309 6.13 24.49 5.50
CA ILE A 309 6.49 23.12 5.06
C ILE A 309 6.72 23.05 3.55
N ARG A 310 5.96 23.81 2.73
CA ARG A 310 6.19 23.88 1.28
C ARG A 310 7.55 24.47 0.92
N ARG A 311 8.05 25.47 1.67
CA ARG A 311 9.42 26.00 1.48
C ARG A 311 10.47 24.95 1.83
N ILE A 312 10.24 24.15 2.87
CA ILE A 312 11.13 23.03 3.24
C ILE A 312 11.15 21.98 2.12
N PHE A 313 9.99 21.64 1.56
CA PHE A 313 9.90 20.72 0.42
C PHE A 313 10.63 21.27 -0.81
N GLU A 314 10.50 22.56 -1.13
CA GLU A 314 11.21 23.18 -2.24
C GLU A 314 12.74 23.13 -2.08
N GLN A 315 13.23 23.45 -0.88
CA GLN A 315 14.66 23.34 -0.56
C GLN A 315 15.15 21.89 -0.63
N SER A 316 14.34 20.96 -0.13
CA SER A 316 14.65 19.52 -0.12
C SER A 316 14.64 18.93 -1.52
N ALA A 317 13.65 19.29 -2.34
CA ALA A 317 13.58 18.94 -3.76
C ALA A 317 14.84 19.40 -4.49
N THR A 318 15.25 20.65 -4.25
CA THR A 318 16.48 21.23 -4.83
C THR A 318 17.71 20.43 -4.42
N ARG A 319 17.90 20.17 -3.11
CA ARG A 319 19.03 19.37 -2.59
C ARG A 319 19.11 17.97 -3.20
N ILE A 320 18.01 17.22 -3.14
CA ILE A 320 17.94 15.85 -3.68
C ILE A 320 18.24 15.84 -5.17
N THR A 321 17.61 16.71 -5.95
CA THR A 321 17.72 16.70 -7.42
C THR A 321 19.10 17.12 -7.93
N HIS A 322 19.85 17.91 -7.16
CA HIS A 322 21.25 18.25 -7.46
C HIS A 322 22.22 17.09 -7.22
N SER A 323 21.93 16.23 -6.25
CA SER A 323 22.72 15.03 -5.95
C SER A 323 22.29 13.79 -6.73
N LEU A 324 21.04 13.75 -7.19
CA LEU A 324 20.46 12.63 -7.92
C LEU A 324 20.82 12.64 -9.42
N GLY A 325 20.78 11.47 -10.05
CA GLY A 325 21.02 11.28 -11.48
C GLY A 325 20.04 12.05 -12.39
N SER A 326 20.39 12.15 -13.67
CA SER A 326 19.69 12.99 -14.67
C SER A 326 18.32 12.46 -15.10
N SER A 327 17.91 11.27 -14.67
CA SER A 327 16.65 10.63 -15.09
C SER A 327 15.40 11.11 -14.35
N LEU A 328 15.59 11.69 -13.16
CA LEU A 328 14.46 12.10 -12.32
C LEU A 328 13.67 13.22 -13.00
N THR A 329 12.36 13.00 -13.12
CA THR A 329 11.41 13.93 -13.72
C THR A 329 10.57 14.64 -12.66
N ILE A 330 10.12 13.90 -11.65
CA ILE A 330 9.28 14.42 -10.55
C ILE A 330 9.79 13.90 -9.22
N VAL A 331 9.98 14.80 -8.26
CA VAL A 331 10.11 14.48 -6.83
C VAL A 331 8.91 15.05 -6.09
N SER A 332 8.25 14.24 -5.26
CA SER A 332 7.05 14.60 -4.51
C SER A 332 7.26 14.39 -3.03
N PHE A 333 6.70 15.28 -2.23
CA PHE A 333 6.73 15.17 -0.76
C PHE A 333 5.30 15.05 -0.22
N LEU A 334 5.10 14.20 0.78
CA LEU A 334 3.78 14.03 1.36
C LEU A 334 3.40 15.26 2.20
N LEU A 335 2.38 15.99 1.77
CA LEU A 335 1.71 17.02 2.54
C LEU A 335 0.51 16.38 3.25
N ARG A 336 0.63 16.21 4.56
CA ARG A 336 -0.48 15.69 5.37
C ARG A 336 -1.52 16.77 5.60
N GLY A 337 -2.79 16.37 5.62
CA GLY A 337 -3.91 17.25 5.91
C GLY A 337 -4.94 16.62 6.86
N PRO A 338 -5.91 17.42 7.33
CA PRO A 338 -7.04 17.01 8.17
C PRO A 338 -7.78 15.73 7.75
N SER A 339 -7.89 15.49 6.45
CA SER A 339 -8.67 14.39 5.88
C SER A 339 -7.97 13.81 4.65
N LEU A 340 -7.42 14.70 3.81
CA LEU A 340 -6.65 14.35 2.63
C LEU A 340 -5.14 14.41 2.92
N ASN A 341 -4.41 13.40 2.44
CA ASN A 341 -2.96 13.39 2.42
C ASN A 341 -2.51 13.41 0.96
N ASP A 342 -1.87 14.50 0.55
CA ASP A 342 -1.57 14.76 -0.86
C ASP A 342 -0.06 14.78 -1.12
N TRP A 343 0.36 14.22 -2.23
CA TRP A 343 1.70 14.36 -2.77
C TRP A 343 1.86 15.76 -3.36
N TYR A 344 2.85 16.50 -2.88
CA TYR A 344 3.21 17.82 -3.38
C TYR A 344 4.40 17.72 -4.37
N PRO A 345 4.15 17.69 -5.68
CA PRO A 345 5.17 17.45 -6.69
C PRO A 345 6.01 18.68 -7.05
N PHE A 346 7.28 18.40 -7.35
CA PHE A 346 8.23 19.30 -7.96
C PHE A 346 8.73 18.70 -9.27
N ARG A 347 8.58 19.45 -10.35
CA ARG A 347 9.10 19.09 -11.66
C ARG A 347 10.57 19.49 -11.75
N VAL A 348 11.39 18.59 -12.27
CA VAL A 348 12.81 18.83 -12.52
C VAL A 348 13.02 19.20 -13.98
N GLU A 349 13.49 20.41 -14.23
CA GLU A 349 13.90 20.86 -15.56
C GLU A 349 15.41 20.73 -15.70
N ARG A 350 15.86 20.14 -16.81
CA ARG A 350 17.28 19.92 -17.09
C ARG A 350 17.67 20.47 -18.45
N THR A 351 18.92 20.90 -18.56
CA THR A 351 19.56 21.23 -19.84
C THR A 351 19.82 19.95 -20.65
N SER A 352 20.18 20.11 -21.93
CA SER A 352 20.54 18.99 -22.81
C SER A 352 21.76 18.18 -22.31
N ASP A 353 22.64 18.78 -21.50
CA ASP A 353 23.77 18.11 -20.85
C ASP A 353 23.42 17.46 -19.49
N GLY A 354 22.14 17.45 -19.11
CA GLY A 354 21.62 16.76 -17.93
C GLY A 354 21.70 17.54 -16.62
N ARG A 355 22.23 18.77 -16.62
CA ARG A 355 22.31 19.62 -15.42
C ARG A 355 20.93 20.14 -15.03
N VAL A 356 20.68 20.26 -13.72
CA VAL A 356 19.43 20.87 -13.21
C VAL A 356 19.42 22.35 -13.58
N VAL A 357 18.39 22.77 -14.32
CA VAL A 357 18.11 24.19 -14.64
C VAL A 357 17.22 24.77 -13.55
N SER A 358 16.14 24.07 -13.22
CA SER A 358 15.22 24.52 -12.19
C SER A 358 14.43 23.37 -11.59
N VAL A 359 13.99 23.57 -10.37
CA VAL A 359 13.07 22.67 -9.65
C VAL A 359 11.89 23.54 -9.26
N ARG A 360 10.70 23.20 -9.75
CA ARG A 360 9.51 24.05 -9.59
C ARG A 360 8.36 23.24 -9.06
N SER A 361 7.62 23.80 -8.10
CA SER A 361 6.35 23.22 -7.70
C SER A 361 5.39 23.21 -8.88
N ASP A 362 4.74 22.08 -9.09
CA ASP A 362 3.84 21.87 -10.21
C ASP A 362 2.70 20.93 -9.79
N PRO A 363 1.64 21.45 -9.12
CA PRO A 363 0.61 20.62 -8.49
C PRO A 363 -0.09 19.62 -9.42
N LEU A 364 -0.04 19.84 -10.73
CA LEU A 364 -0.67 18.98 -11.74
C LEU A 364 0.31 18.02 -12.42
N ALA A 365 1.59 18.00 -12.00
CA ALA A 365 2.62 17.18 -12.64
C ALA A 365 2.29 15.68 -12.59
N LEU A 366 1.82 15.20 -11.44
CA LEU A 366 1.45 13.78 -11.24
C LEU A 366 0.27 13.40 -12.12
N ILE A 367 -0.81 14.19 -12.08
CA ILE A 367 -2.02 13.97 -12.88
C ILE A 367 -1.69 13.93 -14.38
N ARG A 368 -0.85 14.85 -14.88
CA ARG A 368 -0.43 14.84 -16.30
C ARG A 368 0.38 13.62 -16.70
N CYS A 369 1.01 12.94 -15.75
CA CYS A 369 1.71 11.68 -15.94
C CYS A 369 0.82 10.45 -15.69
N GLY A 370 -0.47 10.63 -15.39
CA GLY A 370 -1.40 9.54 -15.05
C GLY A 370 -1.11 8.91 -13.68
N LEU A 371 -0.48 9.67 -12.77
CA LEU A 371 -0.13 9.23 -11.43
C LEU A 371 -1.12 9.80 -10.39
N THR A 372 -1.32 9.08 -9.29
CA THR A 372 -2.11 9.57 -8.15
C THR A 372 -1.36 10.69 -7.42
N ASP A 373 -2.10 11.72 -7.03
CA ASP A 373 -1.64 12.83 -6.20
C ASP A 373 -2.10 12.69 -4.74
N SER A 374 -2.87 11.66 -4.39
CA SER A 374 -3.27 11.37 -3.00
C SER A 374 -2.62 10.08 -2.47
N ASP A 375 -2.36 10.04 -1.16
CA ASP A 375 -2.05 8.83 -0.38
C ASP A 375 -3.28 8.39 0.44
N ASP A 376 -3.10 7.48 1.42
CA ASP A 376 -4.18 6.99 2.27
C ASP A 376 -4.85 8.13 3.04
N GLN A 377 -6.18 8.08 3.10
CA GLN A 377 -7.02 9.07 3.74
C GLN A 377 -7.04 8.87 5.25
N ALA A 378 -7.12 9.96 6.01
CA ALA A 378 -7.32 9.86 7.47
C ALA A 378 -8.76 9.45 7.78
N PRO A 379 -9.03 8.78 8.92
CA PRO A 379 -10.41 8.62 9.38
C PRO A 379 -11.07 9.98 9.50
N MET A 380 -12.32 10.12 9.03
CA MET A 380 -13.07 11.34 9.28
C MET A 380 -13.32 11.46 10.78
N ILE A 381 -12.66 12.44 11.41
CA ILE A 381 -12.93 12.80 12.80
C ILE A 381 -14.38 13.28 12.86
N GLN A 382 -15.28 12.42 13.33
CA GLN A 382 -16.61 12.87 13.71
C GLN A 382 -16.43 13.76 14.93
N VAL A 383 -16.43 15.07 14.73
CA VAL A 383 -16.55 16.04 15.82
C VAL A 383 -17.92 15.78 16.45
N THR A 384 -17.97 14.88 17.42
CA THR A 384 -19.12 14.75 18.29
C THR A 384 -19.24 16.08 19.00
N GLY A 385 -20.23 16.88 18.59
CA GLY A 385 -20.54 18.14 19.25
C GLY A 385 -20.71 17.85 20.74
N ALA A 386 -19.84 18.45 21.55
CA ALA A 386 -20.08 18.55 22.98
C ALA A 386 -21.35 19.39 23.14
N THR A 387 -22.45 18.72 23.50
CA THR A 387 -23.70 19.33 23.96
C THR A 387 -23.51 20.05 25.28
#